data_AF-A0A821TR34-F1
#
_entry.id   AF-A0A821TR34-F1
#
_cell.length_a   1.000
_cell.length_b   1.000
_cell.length_c   1.000
_cell.angle_alpha   90.00
_cell.angle_beta   90.00
_cell.angle_gamma   90.00
#
_symmetry.space_group_name_H-M   'P 1'
#
loop_
_entity.id
_entity.type
_entity.pdbx_description
1 polymer ?
#
loop_
_entity_poly.entity_id
_entity_poly.type
_entity_poly.pdbx_seq_one_letter_code
_entity_poly.pdbx_strand_id
1 'polypeptide(L)'
;MVKINNLKSHKISVLHYWNLGLRSARKIHRDTKIPLSTISYQLKKLRTQGSLKHRQGNGQKSKIDTKRARALGQFIRRNSEVTLHELTEKLQNQCALIVSTSTISCHLNRLEYVNCLPLNTPMLTEEHKERRVEWAKEHLNDDWKDTMFTNENSFQLFRNTIRRWSKYAAEEKKNPEESAKSSCLGFY
;
A
#
# COMPACT_ATOMS: atom_id res chain seq x y z
N MET A 1 20.51 39.79 -25.73
CA MET A 1 19.74 38.70 -26.38
C MET A 1 20.26 37.37 -25.87
N VAL A 2 19.49 36.65 -25.04
CA VAL A 2 19.89 35.35 -24.49
C VAL A 2 19.81 34.30 -25.59
N LYS A 3 20.92 33.67 -25.95
CA LYS A 3 20.95 32.56 -26.91
C LYS A 3 20.29 31.34 -26.26
N ILE A 4 19.06 31.02 -26.67
CA ILE A 4 18.26 29.88 -26.18
C ILE A 4 18.73 28.58 -26.87
N ASN A 5 20.04 28.32 -26.85
CA ASN A 5 20.62 27.09 -27.40
C ASN A 5 20.84 26.00 -26.34
N ASN A 6 20.38 26.22 -25.10
CA ASN A 6 20.64 25.31 -23.98
C ASN A 6 19.37 24.91 -23.21
N LEU A 7 18.25 24.75 -23.90
CA LEU A 7 17.10 24.03 -23.35
C LEU A 7 17.23 22.58 -23.79
N LYS A 8 17.67 21.71 -22.89
CA LYS A 8 18.02 20.28 -23.13
C LYS A 8 16.88 19.44 -23.77
N SER A 9 15.67 19.97 -23.93
CA SER A 9 14.52 19.28 -24.53
C SER A 9 13.67 20.22 -25.39
N HIS A 10 13.33 19.78 -26.61
CA HIS A 10 12.46 20.51 -27.54
C HIS A 10 11.13 20.97 -26.91
N LYS A 11 10.57 20.17 -26.00
CA LYS A 11 9.30 20.48 -25.31
C LYS A 11 9.41 21.70 -24.41
N ILE A 12 10.55 21.87 -23.73
CA ILE A 12 10.77 22.98 -22.80
C ILE A 12 10.90 24.29 -23.59
N SER A 13 11.63 24.26 -24.71
CA SER A 13 11.75 25.40 -25.62
C SER A 13 10.39 25.85 -26.13
N VAL A 14 9.58 24.95 -26.69
CA VAL A 14 8.26 25.31 -27.23
C VAL A 14 7.31 25.78 -26.12
N LEU A 15 7.37 25.20 -24.92
CA LEU A 15 6.59 25.67 -23.77
C LEU A 15 6.99 27.10 -23.33
N HIS A 16 8.27 27.42 -23.34
CA HIS A 16 8.76 28.77 -23.04
C HIS A 16 8.22 29.81 -24.03
N TYR A 17 8.31 29.55 -25.34
CA TYR A 17 7.75 30.44 -26.36
C TYR A 17 6.22 30.57 -26.27
N TRP A 18 5.54 29.48 -25.91
CA TRP A 18 4.10 29.49 -25.68
C TRP A 18 3.72 30.43 -24.52
N ASN A 19 4.46 30.38 -23.41
CA ASN A 19 4.23 31.24 -22.25
C ASN A 19 4.54 32.73 -22.55
N LEU A 20 5.48 33.01 -23.45
CA LEU A 20 5.76 34.35 -23.98
C LEU A 20 4.71 34.85 -24.99
N GLY A 21 3.65 34.07 -25.26
CA GLY A 21 2.58 34.43 -26.20
C GLY A 21 2.92 34.21 -27.68
N LEU A 22 4.10 33.68 -27.99
CA LEU A 22 4.53 33.44 -29.37
C LEU A 22 3.98 32.11 -29.89
N ARG A 23 2.96 32.19 -30.76
CA ARG A 23 2.27 31.01 -31.34
C ARG A 23 2.68 30.68 -32.78
N SER A 24 3.62 31.43 -33.36
CA SER A 24 4.07 31.24 -34.75
C SER A 24 5.13 30.15 -34.84
N ALA A 25 4.78 29.01 -35.45
CA ALA A 25 5.68 27.88 -35.61
C ALA A 25 6.96 28.22 -36.41
N ARG A 26 6.87 29.09 -37.42
CA ARG A 26 8.02 29.52 -38.23
C ARG A 26 9.03 30.34 -37.42
N LYS A 27 8.54 31.22 -36.54
CA LYS A 27 9.40 32.04 -35.66
C LYS A 27 10.14 31.15 -34.66
N ILE A 28 9.42 30.24 -34.01
CA ILE A 28 10.00 29.26 -33.08
C ILE A 28 11.04 28.39 -33.79
N HIS A 29 10.78 27.92 -35.01
CA HIS A 29 11.73 27.13 -35.80
C HIS A 29 13.03 27.90 -36.09
N ARG A 30 12.91 29.16 -36.54
CA ARG A 30 14.09 30.00 -36.83
C ARG A 30 14.96 30.18 -35.59
N ASP A 31 14.33 30.39 -34.44
CA ASP A 31 14.99 30.76 -33.19
C ASP A 31 15.52 29.52 -32.42
N THR A 32 14.90 28.34 -32.57
CA THR A 32 15.27 27.11 -31.83
C THR A 32 15.86 25.99 -32.70
N LYS A 33 15.77 26.11 -34.03
CA LYS A 33 16.15 25.07 -35.01
C LYS A 33 15.45 23.71 -34.85
N ILE A 34 14.36 23.65 -34.08
CA ILE A 34 13.52 22.45 -33.94
C ILE A 34 12.69 22.26 -35.22
N PRO A 35 12.50 21.02 -35.75
CA PRO A 35 11.68 20.78 -36.93
C PRO A 35 10.25 21.36 -36.82
N LEU A 36 9.76 21.96 -37.90
CA LEU A 36 8.42 22.57 -37.97
C LEU A 36 7.30 21.60 -37.63
N SER A 37 7.42 20.33 -38.00
CA SER A 37 6.46 19.26 -37.70
C SER A 37 6.33 19.05 -36.19
N THR A 38 7.46 18.98 -35.48
CA THR A 38 7.51 18.86 -34.02
C THR A 38 6.89 20.06 -33.33
N ILE A 39 7.24 21.28 -33.76
CA ILE A 39 6.68 22.51 -33.19
C ILE A 39 5.17 22.58 -33.43
N SER A 40 4.71 22.31 -34.65
CA SER A 40 3.29 22.33 -35.01
C SER A 40 2.49 21.30 -34.20
N TYR A 41 3.02 20.08 -34.05
CA TYR A 41 2.41 19.05 -33.20
C TYR A 41 2.31 19.51 -31.75
N GLN A 42 3.38 20.07 -31.18
CA GLN A 42 3.41 20.55 -29.80
C GLN A 42 2.48 21.74 -29.56
N LEU A 43 2.42 22.70 -30.48
CA LEU A 43 1.47 23.83 -30.42
C LEU A 43 0.02 23.33 -30.52
N LYS A 44 -0.27 22.38 -31.41
CA LYS A 44 -1.60 21.75 -31.50
C LYS A 44 -1.96 21.04 -30.19
N LYS A 45 -0.99 20.35 -29.58
CA LYS A 45 -1.16 19.66 -28.31
C LYS A 45 -1.39 20.63 -27.14
N LEU A 46 -0.67 21.76 -27.10
CA LEU A 46 -0.88 22.81 -26.10
C LEU A 46 -2.25 23.48 -26.25
N ARG A 47 -2.67 23.79 -27.48
CA ARG A 47 -3.99 24.34 -27.77
C ARG A 47 -5.14 23.44 -27.31
N THR A 48 -4.97 22.12 -27.43
CA THR A 48 -6.05 21.15 -27.15
C THR A 48 -6.02 20.63 -25.71
N GLN A 49 -4.84 20.40 -25.13
CA GLN A 49 -4.68 19.73 -23.84
C GLN A 49 -4.11 20.62 -22.73
N GLY A 50 -3.63 21.82 -23.07
CA GLY A 50 -2.94 22.71 -22.12
C GLY A 50 -1.59 22.18 -21.62
N SER A 51 -1.14 20.99 -22.06
CA SER A 51 0.05 20.33 -21.54
C SER A 51 0.82 19.52 -22.59
N LEU A 52 2.16 19.58 -22.52
CA LEU A 52 3.05 18.76 -23.33
C LEU A 52 3.42 17.41 -22.67
N LYS A 53 2.89 17.11 -21.48
CA LYS A 53 3.10 15.83 -20.80
C LYS A 53 2.66 14.68 -21.71
N HIS A 54 3.42 13.59 -21.70
CA HIS A 54 3.06 12.39 -22.47
C HIS A 54 1.75 11.82 -21.92
N ARG A 55 0.84 11.38 -22.79
CA ARG A 55 -0.38 10.70 -22.34
C ARG A 55 0.03 9.32 -21.86
N GLN A 56 -0.38 8.92 -20.67
CA GLN A 56 -0.10 7.56 -20.22
C GLN A 56 -0.75 6.57 -21.20
N GLY A 57 -0.02 5.52 -21.55
CA GLY A 57 -0.58 4.43 -22.33
C GLY A 57 -1.58 3.64 -21.49
N ASN A 58 -2.45 2.86 -22.13
CA ASN A 58 -3.46 2.06 -21.44
C ASN A 58 -2.86 0.89 -20.63
N GLY A 59 -1.57 0.59 -20.82
CA GLY A 59 -0.88 -0.52 -20.15
C GLY A 59 -1.40 -1.89 -20.58
N GLN A 60 -0.83 -2.95 -19.99
CA GLN A 60 -1.27 -4.32 -20.20
C GLN A 60 -2.48 -4.61 -19.30
N LYS A 61 -3.51 -5.26 -19.87
CA LYS A 61 -4.66 -5.75 -19.09
C LYS A 61 -4.19 -6.83 -18.11
N SER A 62 -4.66 -6.75 -16.87
CA SER A 62 -4.42 -7.78 -15.85
C SER A 62 -5.00 -9.13 -16.28
N LYS A 63 -4.29 -10.24 -16.00
CA LYS A 63 -4.83 -11.61 -16.16
C LYS A 63 -5.97 -11.90 -15.18
N ILE A 64 -5.94 -11.25 -14.02
CA ILE A 64 -6.99 -11.33 -13.01
C ILE A 64 -8.07 -10.33 -13.38
N ASP A 65 -9.21 -10.85 -13.82
CA ASP A 65 -10.42 -10.09 -14.10
C ASP A 65 -11.14 -9.72 -12.79
N THR A 66 -12.04 -8.73 -12.86
CA THR A 66 -12.87 -8.22 -11.77
C THR A 66 -13.61 -9.33 -11.00
N LYS A 67 -14.19 -10.32 -11.68
CA LYS A 67 -14.87 -11.45 -11.04
C LYS A 67 -13.91 -12.28 -10.18
N ARG A 68 -12.72 -12.55 -10.72
CA ARG A 68 -11.68 -13.36 -10.05
C ARG A 68 -11.04 -12.59 -8.89
N ALA A 69 -10.86 -11.28 -9.05
CA ALA A 69 -10.41 -10.40 -7.96
C ALA A 69 -11.39 -10.41 -6.78
N ARG A 70 -12.71 -10.40 -7.05
CA ARG A 70 -13.74 -10.53 -6.01
C ARG A 70 -13.67 -11.89 -5.30
N ALA A 71 -13.53 -12.98 -6.05
CA ALA A 71 -13.37 -14.31 -5.46
C ALA A 71 -12.13 -14.40 -4.55
N LEU A 72 -11.01 -13.82 -5.00
CA LEU A 72 -9.78 -13.73 -4.22
C LEU A 72 -9.99 -13.01 -2.88
N GLY A 73 -10.68 -11.86 -2.91
CA GLY A 73 -11.05 -11.14 -1.69
C GLY A 73 -11.98 -11.94 -0.77
N GLN A 74 -12.91 -12.72 -1.34
CA GLN A 74 -13.77 -13.62 -0.55
C GLN A 74 -12.97 -14.76 0.10
N PHE A 75 -11.96 -15.33 -0.57
CA PHE A 75 -11.10 -16.35 0.02
C PHE A 75 -10.35 -15.82 1.23
N ILE A 76 -9.77 -14.63 1.11
CA ILE A 76 -9.07 -13.95 2.21
C ILE A 76 -10.04 -13.61 3.35
N ARG A 77 -11.25 -13.13 3.03
CA ARG A 77 -12.25 -12.79 4.05
C ARG A 77 -12.74 -14.01 4.83
N ARG A 78 -12.85 -15.18 4.19
CA ARG A 78 -13.24 -16.44 4.85
C ARG A 78 -12.12 -17.01 5.70
N ASN A 79 -10.89 -16.92 5.22
CA ASN A 79 -9.69 -17.33 5.96
C ASN A 79 -8.55 -16.37 5.64
N SER A 80 -8.21 -15.50 6.60
CA SER A 80 -7.15 -14.51 6.44
C SER A 80 -5.75 -15.10 6.58
N GLU A 81 -5.61 -16.34 7.05
CA GLU A 81 -4.33 -17.05 7.22
C GLU A 81 -3.90 -17.82 5.97
N VAL A 82 -4.71 -17.76 4.91
CA VAL A 82 -4.50 -18.47 3.65
C VAL A 82 -3.14 -18.15 3.00
N THR A 83 -2.42 -19.18 2.58
CA THR A 83 -1.12 -18.98 1.91
C THR A 83 -1.30 -18.53 0.46
N LEU A 84 -0.27 -17.91 -0.13
CA LEU A 84 -0.30 -17.56 -1.56
C LEU A 84 -0.50 -18.79 -2.46
N HIS A 85 0.04 -19.94 -2.05
CA HIS A 85 -0.08 -21.18 -2.80
C HIS A 85 -1.51 -21.72 -2.75
N GLU A 86 -2.12 -21.74 -1.57
CA GLU A 86 -3.55 -22.08 -1.44
C GLU A 86 -4.45 -21.14 -2.23
N LEU A 87 -4.12 -19.85 -2.32
CA LEU A 87 -4.84 -18.90 -3.16
C LEU A 87 -4.69 -19.24 -4.65
N THR A 88 -3.49 -19.66 -5.10
CA THR A 88 -3.30 -20.12 -6.49
C THR A 88 -4.13 -21.35 -6.78
N GLU A 89 -4.12 -22.35 -5.91
CA GLU A 89 -4.90 -23.59 -6.08
C GLU A 89 -6.40 -23.31 -6.07
N LYS A 90 -6.89 -22.46 -5.16
CA LYS A 90 -8.30 -22.05 -5.13
C LYS A 90 -8.73 -21.35 -6.41
N LEU A 91 -7.89 -20.46 -6.96
CA LEU A 91 -8.17 -19.80 -8.23
C LEU A 91 -8.14 -20.77 -9.42
N GLN A 92 -7.23 -21.73 -9.42
CA GLN A 92 -7.16 -22.76 -10.45
C GLN A 92 -8.41 -23.66 -10.41
N ASN A 93 -8.76 -24.16 -9.22
CA ASN A 93 -9.85 -25.12 -9.04
C ASN A 93 -11.24 -24.48 -9.20
N GLN A 94 -11.46 -23.26 -8.71
CA GLN A 94 -12.79 -22.63 -8.71
C GLN A 94 -13.00 -21.65 -9.86
N CYS A 95 -11.95 -21.06 -10.41
CA CYS A 95 -12.02 -20.02 -11.44
C CYS A 95 -11.33 -20.40 -12.77
N ALA A 96 -10.81 -21.63 -12.87
CA ALA A 96 -10.06 -22.14 -14.02
C ALA A 96 -8.95 -21.18 -14.49
N LEU A 97 -8.29 -20.49 -13.55
CA LEU A 97 -7.23 -19.53 -13.84
C LEU A 97 -5.89 -20.01 -13.29
N ILE A 98 -4.96 -20.30 -14.21
CA ILE A 98 -3.58 -20.64 -13.86
C ILE A 98 -2.76 -19.35 -13.80
N VAL A 99 -2.31 -18.99 -12.60
CA VAL A 99 -1.48 -17.81 -12.34
C VAL A 99 -0.37 -18.17 -11.36
N SER A 100 0.76 -17.47 -11.47
CA SER A 100 1.84 -17.61 -10.51
C SER A 100 1.48 -16.95 -9.17
N THR A 101 2.07 -17.43 -8.09
CA THR A 101 1.97 -16.82 -6.75
C THR A 101 2.40 -15.35 -6.76
N SER A 102 3.43 -15.01 -7.54
CA SER A 102 3.88 -13.63 -7.75
C SER A 102 2.80 -12.74 -8.38
N THR A 103 2.02 -13.27 -9.34
CA THR A 103 0.90 -12.53 -9.95
C THR A 103 -0.17 -12.19 -8.91
N ILE A 104 -0.50 -13.16 -8.04
CA ILE A 104 -1.44 -12.95 -6.94
C ILE A 104 -0.89 -11.94 -5.95
N SER A 105 0.36 -12.08 -5.51
CA SER A 105 0.99 -11.14 -4.58
C SER A 105 1.00 -9.70 -5.13
N CYS A 106 1.41 -9.51 -6.38
CA CYS A 106 1.35 -8.20 -7.03
C CYS A 106 -0.07 -7.63 -7.07
N HIS A 107 -1.06 -8.49 -7.33
CA HIS A 107 -2.45 -8.08 -7.37
C HIS A 107 -2.99 -7.71 -5.99
N LEU A 108 -2.67 -8.48 -4.96
CA LEU A 108 -3.04 -8.20 -3.57
C LEU A 108 -2.41 -6.89 -3.08
N ASN A 109 -1.14 -6.65 -3.39
CA ASN A 109 -0.47 -5.40 -3.04
C ASN A 109 -1.14 -4.19 -3.72
N ARG A 110 -1.60 -4.33 -4.97
CA ARG A 110 -2.38 -3.27 -5.66
C ARG A 110 -3.75 -3.02 -5.03
N LEU A 111 -4.30 -4.02 -4.33
CA LEU A 111 -5.53 -3.92 -3.55
C LEU A 111 -5.28 -3.56 -2.08
N GLU A 112 -4.04 -3.16 -1.75
CA GLU A 112 -3.59 -2.75 -0.42
C GLU A 112 -3.67 -3.85 0.64
N TYR A 113 -3.69 -5.12 0.22
CA TYR A 113 -3.54 -6.22 1.16
C TYR A 113 -2.07 -6.42 1.52
N VAL A 114 -1.83 -6.59 2.82
CA VAL A 114 -0.53 -6.91 3.40
C VAL A 114 -0.63 -8.18 4.23
N ASN A 115 0.39 -9.03 4.16
CA ASN A 115 0.48 -10.24 4.96
C ASN A 115 1.35 -9.97 6.20
N CYS A 116 0.70 -9.55 7.29
CA CYS A 116 1.34 -9.06 8.49
C CYS A 116 1.03 -9.95 9.70
N LEU A 117 1.87 -9.82 10.74
CA LEU A 117 1.54 -10.36 12.05
C LEU A 117 0.51 -9.42 12.70
N PRO A 118 -0.62 -9.93 13.22
CA PRO A 118 -1.56 -9.09 13.93
C PRO A 118 -0.95 -8.61 15.25
N LEU A 119 -1.40 -7.44 15.71
CA LEU A 119 -1.07 -6.96 17.04
C LEU A 119 -1.86 -7.77 18.07
N ASN A 120 -1.14 -8.35 19.03
CA ASN A 120 -1.78 -9.04 20.14
C ASN A 120 -2.30 -8.00 21.14
N THR A 121 -3.62 -7.94 21.31
CA THR A 121 -4.27 -7.05 22.29
C THR A 121 -5.09 -7.91 23.25
N PRO A 122 -4.97 -7.70 24.58
CA PRO A 122 -5.81 -8.40 25.53
C PRO A 122 -7.26 -7.99 25.34
N MET A 123 -8.17 -8.96 25.37
CA MET A 123 -9.61 -8.73 25.38
C MET A 123 -10.02 -8.16 26.72
N LEU A 124 -10.19 -6.84 26.79
CA LEU A 124 -10.73 -6.17 27.97
C LEU A 124 -12.25 -6.15 27.91
N THR A 125 -12.89 -6.64 28.98
CA THR A 125 -14.31 -6.39 29.26
C THR A 125 -14.50 -4.94 29.71
N GLU A 126 -15.73 -4.42 29.68
CA GLU A 126 -15.99 -3.05 30.16
C GLU A 126 -15.63 -2.90 31.64
N GLU A 127 -15.95 -3.90 32.47
CA GLU A 127 -15.54 -3.94 33.88
C GLU A 127 -14.01 -3.86 34.05
N HIS A 128 -13.24 -4.58 33.22
CA HIS A 128 -11.77 -4.50 33.27
C HIS A 128 -11.27 -3.09 32.97
N LYS A 129 -11.91 -2.38 32.03
CA LYS A 129 -11.54 -1.00 31.70
C LYS A 129 -11.89 -0.07 32.85
N GLU A 130 -13.08 -0.19 33.43
CA GLU A 130 -13.51 0.61 34.57
C GLU A 130 -12.56 0.47 35.75
N ARG A 131 -12.26 -0.77 36.17
CA ARG A 131 -11.32 -1.04 37.26
C ARG A 131 -9.91 -0.50 36.98
N ARG A 132 -9.43 -0.61 35.73
CA ARG A 132 -8.12 -0.05 35.33
C ARG A 132 -8.11 1.48 35.43
N VAL A 133 -9.22 2.14 35.05
CA VAL A 133 -9.35 3.60 35.15
C VAL A 133 -9.46 4.04 36.61
N GLU A 134 -10.21 3.33 37.43
CA GLU A 134 -10.33 3.59 38.86
C GLU A 134 -8.97 3.44 39.56
N TRP A 135 -8.29 2.31 39.35
CA TRP A 135 -6.95 2.08 39.89
C TRP A 135 -5.96 3.19 39.48
N ALA A 136 -5.97 3.60 38.21
CA ALA A 136 -5.11 4.66 37.71
C ALA A 136 -5.41 6.05 38.32
N LYS A 137 -6.67 6.31 38.71
CA LYS A 137 -7.05 7.54 39.41
C LYS A 137 -6.59 7.52 40.86
N GLU A 138 -6.75 6.38 41.54
CA GLU A 138 -6.35 6.21 42.93
C GLU A 138 -4.83 6.36 43.09
N HIS A 139 -4.05 5.78 42.17
CA HIS A 139 -2.59 5.72 42.25
C HIS A 139 -1.90 6.85 41.46
N LEU A 140 -2.62 7.94 41.12
CA LEU A 140 -2.09 9.04 40.30
C LEU A 140 -0.95 9.81 41.01
N ASN A 141 -1.02 9.90 42.34
CA ASN A 141 -0.10 10.70 43.17
C ASN A 141 0.81 9.85 44.08
N ASP A 142 0.90 8.55 43.83
CA ASP A 142 1.68 7.64 44.67
C ASP A 142 3.20 7.88 44.53
N ASP A 143 3.92 7.75 45.64
CA ASP A 143 5.40 7.80 45.63
C ASP A 143 5.97 6.39 45.42
N TRP A 144 6.44 6.14 44.20
CA TRP A 144 6.96 4.84 43.77
C TRP A 144 8.41 4.58 44.21
N LYS A 145 9.06 5.47 44.96
CA LYS A 145 10.49 5.37 45.32
C LYS A 145 10.88 4.10 46.08
N ASP A 146 9.97 3.54 46.88
CA ASP A 146 10.20 2.32 47.68
C ASP A 146 9.31 1.15 47.23
N THR A 147 8.84 1.17 45.98
CA THR A 147 8.01 0.10 45.41
C THR A 147 8.83 -0.81 44.52
N MET A 148 8.85 -2.12 44.81
CA MET A 148 9.39 -3.14 43.91
C MET A 148 8.28 -3.89 43.19
N PHE A 149 8.30 -3.85 41.86
CA PHE A 149 7.42 -4.67 41.03
C PHE A 149 8.12 -5.97 40.65
N THR A 150 7.44 -7.09 40.90
CA THR A 150 7.87 -8.41 40.43
C THR A 150 6.89 -8.91 39.39
N ASN A 151 7.40 -9.46 38.28
CA ASN A 151 6.58 -10.14 37.30
C ASN A 151 7.28 -11.41 36.80
N GLU A 152 6.49 -12.42 36.48
CA GLU A 152 6.95 -13.63 35.82
C GLU A 152 6.88 -13.43 34.30
N ASN A 153 7.89 -13.91 33.59
CA ASN A 153 7.93 -13.86 32.13
C ASN A 153 8.26 -15.23 31.53
N SER A 154 7.59 -15.56 30.44
CA SER A 154 7.77 -16.81 29.71
C SER A 154 8.51 -16.56 28.41
N PHE A 155 9.50 -17.41 28.08
CA PHE A 155 10.24 -17.32 26.82
C PHE A 155 9.67 -18.30 25.80
N GLN A 156 9.56 -17.86 24.55
CA GLN A 156 9.08 -18.67 23.44
C GLN A 156 10.23 -19.44 22.79
N LEU A 157 10.15 -20.79 22.77
CA LEU A 157 11.17 -21.65 22.15
C LEU A 157 10.98 -21.81 20.62
N PHE A 158 9.73 -21.84 20.15
CA PHE A 158 9.39 -22.04 18.74
C PHE A 158 8.36 -21.03 18.26
N ARG A 159 8.48 -20.58 17.00
CA ARG A 159 7.58 -19.59 16.42
C ARG A 159 6.18 -20.18 16.19
N ASN A 160 5.21 -19.74 16.98
CA ASN A 160 3.78 -20.08 16.86
C ASN A 160 2.95 -18.93 16.23
N THR A 161 3.62 -17.90 15.70
CA THR A 161 2.94 -16.70 15.20
C THR A 161 2.41 -16.92 13.78
N ILE A 162 1.10 -16.80 13.60
CA ILE A 162 0.44 -16.91 12.30
C ILE A 162 0.26 -15.53 11.68
N ARG A 163 0.71 -15.37 10.43
CA ARG A 163 0.49 -14.14 9.66
C ARG A 163 -0.89 -14.16 9.02
N ARG A 164 -1.49 -12.98 8.90
CA ARG A 164 -2.82 -12.78 8.32
C ARG A 164 -2.77 -11.71 7.24
N TRP A 165 -3.58 -11.90 6.21
CA TRP A 165 -3.88 -10.90 5.21
C TRP A 165 -4.82 -9.86 5.78
N SER A 166 -4.39 -8.61 5.81
CA SER A 166 -5.20 -7.46 6.19
C SER A 166 -5.00 -6.31 5.23
N LYS A 167 -5.95 -5.36 5.21
CA LYS A 167 -5.78 -4.09 4.51
C LYS A 167 -5.07 -3.04 5.35
N TYR A 168 -5.04 -3.26 6.67
CA TYR A 168 -4.41 -2.36 7.62
C TYR A 168 -3.15 -3.04 8.15
N ALA A 169 -2.05 -2.29 8.26
CA ALA A 169 -0.72 -2.84 8.57
C ALA A 169 -0.58 -3.44 9.99
N ALA A 170 -1.66 -3.52 10.77
CA ALA A 170 -1.62 -3.89 12.17
C ALA A 170 -3.03 -4.27 12.65
N GLU A 171 -3.67 -5.25 12.01
CA GLU A 171 -4.97 -5.72 12.48
C GLU A 171 -4.86 -6.22 13.92
N GLU A 172 -5.66 -5.64 14.81
CA GLU A 172 -5.69 -6.01 16.21
C GLU A 172 -6.39 -7.36 16.35
N LYS A 173 -5.65 -8.36 16.83
CA LYS A 173 -6.25 -9.59 17.30
C LYS A 173 -6.47 -9.47 18.80
N LYS A 174 -7.74 -9.39 19.14
CA LYS A 174 -8.26 -9.55 20.49
C LYS A 174 -8.07 -11.00 20.92
N ASN A 175 -7.16 -11.24 21.86
CA ASN A 175 -6.95 -12.55 22.47
C ASN A 175 -7.49 -12.56 23.91
N PRO A 176 -8.10 -13.67 24.37
CA PRO A 176 -8.43 -13.84 25.78
C PRO A 176 -7.21 -13.61 26.66
N GLU A 177 -7.37 -12.95 27.82
CA GLU A 177 -6.25 -12.55 28.69
C GLU A 177 -5.38 -13.75 29.11
N GLU A 178 -5.99 -14.93 29.31
CA GLU A 178 -5.32 -16.18 29.67
C GLU A 178 -4.54 -16.83 28.51
N SER A 179 -4.95 -16.58 27.26
CA SER A 179 -4.30 -17.09 26.04
C SER A 179 -2.91 -16.51 25.82
N ALA A 180 -2.68 -15.27 26.27
CA ALA A 180 -1.38 -14.62 26.14
C ALA A 180 -0.28 -15.33 26.94
N LYS A 181 -0.64 -16.02 28.03
CA LYS A 181 0.28 -16.80 28.87
C LYS A 181 0.36 -18.28 28.44
N SER A 182 -0.74 -18.85 27.95
CA SER A 182 -0.84 -20.28 27.61
C SER A 182 -0.33 -20.64 26.21
N SER A 183 -0.05 -19.68 25.31
CA SER A 183 0.58 -20.01 24.01
C SER A 183 1.99 -20.60 24.13
N CYS A 184 2.63 -20.47 25.30
CA CYS A 184 3.92 -21.06 25.65
C CYS A 184 3.80 -22.42 26.35
N LEU A 185 2.61 -22.85 26.76
CA LEU A 185 2.36 -24.07 27.53
C LEU A 185 1.46 -25.01 26.75
N GLY A 186 2.05 -25.77 25.82
CA GLY A 186 1.35 -26.86 25.16
C GLY A 186 2.12 -27.42 23.96
N PHE A 187 2.82 -28.53 24.18
CA PHE A 187 2.78 -29.80 23.42
C PHE A 187 3.90 -30.70 23.97
N TYR A 188 3.52 -31.58 24.90
CA TYR A 188 4.09 -32.93 25.03
C TYR A 188 2.96 -33.92 24.73
#